data_AF-A0A2S6AY75-F1
#
_entry.id   AF-A0A2S6AY75-F1
#
_cell.length_a   1.000
_cell.length_b   1.000
_cell.length_c   1.000
_cell.angle_alpha   90.00
_cell.angle_beta   90.00
_cell.angle_gamma   90.00
#
_symmetry.space_group_name_H-M   'P 1'
#
loop_
_entity.id
_entity.type
_entity.pdbx_description
1 polymer ?
#
loop_
_entity_poly.entity_id
_entity_poly.type
_entity_poly.pdbx_seq_one_letter_code
_entity_poly.pdbx_strand_id
1 'polypeptide(L)' 'MADHEAVAGQVRAGGLEITGRIPGRLHAWARAADGTWLGLVEFELRTGNGRSRLPVTQWCPAHALIMRGGCGPPD' A
#
# COMPACT_ATOMS: atom_id res chain seq x y z
N MET A 1 22.54 16.89 -0.52
CA MET A 1 22.43 15.46 -0.85
C MET A 1 22.30 14.74 0.48
N ALA A 2 21.07 14.46 0.91
CA ALA A 2 20.82 13.90 2.24
C ALA A 2 21.22 12.42 2.26
N ASP A 3 22.06 12.06 3.22
CA ASP A 3 22.42 10.68 3.53
C ASP A 3 21.14 9.97 4.01
N HIS A 4 20.65 8.99 3.25
CA HIS A 4 19.56 8.13 3.73
C HIS A 4 20.16 7.09 4.65
N GLU A 5 20.22 7.41 5.94
CA GLU A 5 20.49 6.42 6.99
C GLU A 5 19.44 5.31 6.87
N ALA A 6 19.89 4.09 6.60
CA ALA A 6 18.99 2.95 6.53
C ALA A 6 18.47 2.65 7.93
N VAL A 7 17.20 2.97 8.18
CA VAL A 7 16.50 2.49 9.38
C VAL A 7 16.40 0.97 9.28
N ALA A 8 17.27 0.26 10.00
CA ALA A 8 17.19 -1.18 10.14
C ALA A 8 15.99 -1.56 11.04
N GLY A 9 14.81 -1.64 10.44
CA GLY A 9 13.62 -2.18 11.09
C GLY A 9 13.73 -3.68 11.35
N GLN A 10 12.96 -4.19 12.32
CA GLN A 10 12.93 -5.62 12.62
C GLN A 10 12.42 -6.42 11.41
N VAL A 11 13.26 -7.29 10.86
CA VAL A 11 12.89 -8.19 9.76
C VAL A 11 11.91 -9.24 10.26
N ARG A 12 10.75 -9.37 9.61
CA ARG A 12 9.80 -10.45 9.86
C ARG A 12 10.27 -11.71 9.16
N ALA A 13 10.86 -12.64 9.93
CA ALA A 13 11.45 -13.88 9.41
C ALA A 13 10.49 -14.78 8.59
N GLY A 14 9.17 -14.60 8.75
CA GLY A 14 8.16 -15.35 8.00
C GLY A 14 7.91 -14.88 6.57
N GLY A 15 8.59 -13.83 6.09
CA GLY A 15 8.29 -13.17 4.82
C GLY A 15 6.91 -12.49 4.81
N LEU A 16 6.61 -11.64 3.84
CA LEU A 16 5.27 -11.08 3.64
C LEU A 16 4.52 -11.88 2.57
N GLU A 17 3.28 -12.26 2.86
CA GLU A 17 2.35 -12.80 1.88
C GLU A 17 1.78 -11.62 1.09
N ILE A 18 2.22 -11.49 -0.17
CA ILE A 18 1.91 -10.35 -1.05
C ILE A 18 1.14 -10.78 -2.31
N THR A 19 0.59 -11.99 -2.33
CA THR A 19 -0.16 -12.48 -3.48
C THR A 19 -1.65 -12.11 -3.40
N GLY A 20 -2.29 -12.02 -4.56
CA GLY A 20 -3.74 -11.84 -4.67
C GLY A 20 -4.22 -10.40 -4.44
N ARG A 21 -5.48 -10.26 -4.04
CA ARG A 21 -6.17 -8.98 -3.81
C ARG A 21 -6.50 -8.85 -2.35
N ILE A 22 -6.02 -7.77 -1.73
CA ILE A 22 -6.19 -7.52 -0.31
C ILE A 22 -7.26 -6.45 -0.14
N PRO A 23 -8.36 -6.71 0.60
CA PRO A 23 -9.31 -5.68 0.94
C PRO A 23 -8.61 -4.57 1.74
N GLY A 24 -8.88 -3.33 1.37
CA GLY A 24 -8.33 -2.16 2.02
C GLY A 24 -9.31 -1.00 1.97
N ARG A 25 -8.93 0.09 2.64
CA ARG A 25 -9.69 1.34 2.67
C ARG A 25 -8.93 2.42 1.93
N LEU A 26 -9.58 3.05 0.97
CA LEU A 26 -9.08 4.26 0.32
C LEU A 26 -9.37 5.47 1.20
N HIS A 27 -8.37 6.32 1.40
CA HIS A 27 -8.48 7.55 2.17
C HIS A 27 -8.49 8.80 1.30
N ALA A 28 -7.69 8.84 0.23
CA ALA A 28 -7.54 10.01 -0.61
C ALA A 28 -7.02 9.65 -2.01
N TRP A 29 -7.21 10.58 -2.96
CA TRP A 29 -6.57 10.57 -4.27
C TRP A 29 -5.56 11.71 -4.39
N ALA A 30 -4.45 11.47 -5.10
CA ALA A 30 -3.47 12.49 -5.44
C ALA A 30 -2.99 12.31 -6.88
N ARG A 31 -2.80 13.42 -7.60
CA ARG A 31 -2.22 13.41 -8.96
C ARG A 31 -0.72 13.55 -8.85
N ALA A 32 0.01 12.56 -9.33
CA ALA A 32 1.47 12.61 -9.41
C ALA A 32 1.93 13.53 -10.54
N ALA A 33 3.21 13.93 -10.50
CA ALA A 33 3.80 14.87 -11.46
C ALA A 33 3.82 14.34 -12.91
N ASP A 34 3.83 13.01 -13.07
CA ASP A 34 3.71 12.32 -14.36
C ASP A 34 2.26 12.23 -14.87
N GLY A 35 1.30 12.76 -14.12
CA GLY A 35 -0.11 12.64 -14.41
C GLY A 35 -0.70 11.26 -14.05
N THR A 36 -0.03 10.43 -13.26
CA THR A 36 -0.67 9.21 -12.74
C THR A 36 -1.54 9.55 -11.51
N TRP A 37 -2.70 8.93 -11.37
CA TRP A 37 -3.47 9.00 -10.11
C TRP A 37 -2.97 7.97 -9.10
N LEU A 38 -2.76 8.42 -7.85
CA LEU A 38 -2.39 7.59 -6.71
C LEU A 38 -3.51 7.60 -5.68
N GLY A 39 -3.88 6.44 -5.17
CA GLY A 39 -4.76 6.31 -4.01
C GLY A 39 -3.95 6.07 -2.74
N LEU A 40 -4.21 6.85 -1.68
CA LEU A 40 -3.70 6.55 -0.33
C LEU A 40 -4.57 5.47 0.28
N VAL A 41 -4.03 4.27 0.43
CA VAL A 41 -4.76 3.11 0.91
C VAL A 41 -4.19 2.58 2.22
N GLU A 42 -5.07 2.06 3.07
CA GLU A 42 -4.72 1.29 4.26
C GLU A 42 -5.23 -0.15 4.12
N PHE A 43 -4.37 -1.11 4.40
CA PHE A 43 -4.69 -2.54 4.38
C PHE A 43 -3.77 -3.32 5.32
N GLU A 44 -4.08 -4.60 5.55
CA GLU A 44 -3.30 -5.47 6.43
C GLU A 44 -2.62 -6.57 5.62
N LEU A 45 -1.28 -6.62 5.69
CA LEU A 45 -0.49 -7.75 5.22
C LEU A 45 -0.35 -8.81 6.30
N ARG A 46 -0.13 -10.05 5.88
CA ARG A 46 0.20 -11.16 6.77
C ARG A 46 1.58 -11.68 6.44
N THR A 47 2.23 -12.30 7.42
CA THR A 47 3.43 -13.09 7.11
C THR A 47 3.05 -14.39 6.42
N GLY A 48 3.94 -14.94 5.58
CA GLY A 48 3.69 -16.21 4.89
C GLY A 48 3.46 -17.39 5.83
N ASN A 49 4.04 -17.33 7.05
CA ASN A 49 3.78 -18.29 8.12
C ASN A 49 2.50 -18.00 8.94
N GLY A 50 1.74 -16.96 8.61
CA GLY A 50 0.46 -16.59 9.22
C GLY A 50 0.52 -16.04 10.65
N ARG A 51 1.71 -15.90 11.25
CA ARG A 51 1.90 -15.55 12.68
C ARG A 51 1.88 -14.06 12.98
N SER A 52 2.02 -13.20 11.97
CA SER A 52 2.04 -11.75 12.18
C SER A 52 1.18 -11.04 11.15
N ARG A 53 0.63 -9.91 11.58
CA ARG A 53 -0.12 -8.96 10.77
C ARG A 53 0.65 -7.65 10.76
N LEU A 54 0.64 -6.96 9.62
CA LEU A 54 1.31 -5.69 9.42
C LEU A 54 0.31 -4.71 8.79
N PRO A 55 -0.16 -3.69 9.54
CA PRO A 55 -0.92 -2.61 8.93
C PRO A 55 0.02 -1.81 8.01
N VAL A 56 -0.48 -1.51 6.82
CA VAL A 56 0.25 -0.75 5.79
C VAL A 56 -0.63 0.39 5.33
N THR A 57 -0.06 1.60 5.33
CA THR A 57 -0.63 2.77 4.67
C THR A 57 0.33 3.20 3.57
N GLN A 58 -0.11 3.18 2.31
CA GLN A 58 0.76 3.52 1.18
C GLN A 58 -0.01 4.17 0.03
N TRP A 59 0.73 4.88 -0.81
CA TRP A 59 0.25 5.32 -2.11
C TRP A 59 0.34 4.18 -3.12
N CYS A 60 -0.77 3.90 -3.80
CA CYS A 60 -0.87 2.90 -4.86
C CYS A 60 -1.29 3.55 -6.18
N PRO A 61 -0.70 3.18 -7.32
CA PRO A 61 -1.23 3.57 -8.62
C PRO A 61 -2.69 3.16 -8.78
N ALA A 62 -3.51 4.02 -9.38
CA ALA A 62 -4.94 3.76 -9.57
C ALA A 62 -5.22 2.42 -10.27
N HIS A 63 -4.38 2.01 -11.23
CA HIS A 63 -4.54 0.74 -11.94
C HIS A 63 -4.30 -0.50 -11.05
N ALA A 64 -3.64 -0.35 -9.90
CA ALA A 64 -3.46 -1.42 -8.91
C ALA A 64 -4.64 -1.54 -7.94
N LEU A 65 -5.58 -0.59 -7.99
CA LEU A 65 -6.73 -0.53 -7.09
C LEU A 65 -8.00 -1.03 -7.79
N ILE A 66 -8.81 -1.76 -7.04
CA ILE A 66 -10.14 -2.20 -7.49
C ILE A 66 -11.16 -1.59 -6.54
N MET A 67 -11.88 -0.58 -7.02
CA MET A 67 -12.90 0.10 -6.23
C MET A 67 -14.14 -0.80 -6.09
N ARG A 68 -14.50 -1.12 -4.85
CA ARG A 68 -15.74 -1.85 -4.51
C ARG A 68 -16.93 -0.92 -4.24
N GLY A 69 -16.70 0.40 -4.31
CA GLY A 69 -17.64 1.50 -4.09
C GLY A 69 -16.90 2.85 -3.99
N GLY A 70 -17.61 3.98 -4.09
CA GLY A 70 -17.03 5.33 -4.06
C GLY A 70 -16.66 5.89 -5.44
N CYS A 71 -16.26 7.17 -5.51
CA CYS A 71 -15.76 7.74 -6.76
C CYS A 71 -14.32 7.27 -7.03
N GLY A 72 -14.03 7.02 -8.30
CA GLY A 72 -12.66 6.85 -8.75
C GLY A 72 -11.83 8.11 -8.54
N PRO A 73 -10.60 8.16 -9.07
CA PRO A 73 -9.88 9.41 -9.10
C PRO A 73 -10.74 10.51 -9.74
N PRO A 74 -10.66 11.75 -9.26
CA PRO A 74 -11.32 12.88 -9.92
C PRO A 74 -10.94 12.97 -11.41
N ASP A 75 -11.86 13.45 -12.23
CA ASP A 75 -11.59 13.76 -13.65
C ASP A 75 -10.47 14.80 -13.80
#